data_AF-A0A2J5PAN2-F1
#
_entry.id   AF-A0A2J5PAN2-F1
#
_cell.length_a   1.000
_cell.length_b   1.000
_cell.length_c   1.000
_cell.angle_alpha   90.00
_cell.angle_beta   90.00
_cell.angle_gamma   90.00
#
_symmetry.space_group_name_H-M   'P 1'
#
loop_
_entity.id
_entity.type
_entity.pdbx_description
1 polymer ?
#
loop_
_entity_poly.entity_id
_entity_poly.type
_entity_poly.pdbx_seq_one_letter_code
_entity_poly.pdbx_strand_id
1 'polypeptide(L)' 'TAGNLASKNLLQKVGFHQEGELRDCYWLNGRWHNDWLFGLLRRDYHQPGPPGE' A
#
# COMPACT_ATOMS: atom_id res chain seq x y z
N THR A 1 0.51 3.87 8.22
CA THR A 1 -0.57 3.99 7.20
C THR A 1 -1.66 2.95 7.33
N ALA A 2 -1.52 1.93 8.19
CA ALA A 2 -2.54 0.92 8.37
C ALA A 2 -3.91 1.56 8.67
N GLY A 3 -4.95 1.11 7.95
CA GLY A 3 -6.30 1.70 7.99
C GLY A 3 -6.66 2.58 6.78
N ASN A 4 -5.69 3.02 5.96
CA ASN A 4 -5.99 3.71 4.70
C ASN A 4 -6.33 2.70 3.58
N LEU A 5 -7.56 2.21 3.59
CA LEU A 5 -8.03 1.19 2.64
C LEU A 5 -8.02 1.68 1.19
N ALA A 6 -8.31 2.97 0.94
CA ALA A 6 -8.28 3.53 -0.41
C ALA A 6 -6.88 3.44 -1.03
N SER A 7 -5.85 3.81 -0.28
CA SER A 7 -4.45 3.70 -0.73
C SER A 7 -4.04 2.23 -0.92
N LYS A 8 -4.41 1.33 0.00
CA LYS A 8 -4.15 -0.11 -0.14
C LYS A 8 -4.76 -0.70 -1.41
N ASN A 9 -6.02 -0.39 -1.69
CA ASN A 9 -6.70 -0.89 -2.88
C ASN A 9 -6.03 -0.37 -4.17
N LEU A 10 -5.59 0.89 -4.19
CA LEU A 10 -4.86 1.44 -5.33
C LEU A 10 -3.53 0.71 -5.56
N LEU A 11 -2.75 0.50 -4.48
CA LEU A 11 -1.47 -0.21 -4.55
C LEU A 11 -1.67 -1.63 -5.09
N GLN A 12 -2.67 -2.36 -4.57
CA GLN A 12 -3.00 -3.70 -5.05
C GLN A 12 -3.43 -3.71 -6.53
N LYS A 13 -4.23 -2.72 -6.96
CA LYS A 13 -4.69 -2.62 -8.35
C LYS A 13 -3.55 -2.47 -9.36
N VAL A 14 -2.46 -1.80 -8.98
CA VAL A 14 -1.29 -1.59 -9.86
C VAL A 14 -0.21 -2.68 -9.70
N GLY A 15 -0.49 -3.71 -8.89
CA GLY A 15 0.35 -4.89 -8.75
C GLY A 15 1.25 -4.93 -7.51
N PHE A 16 1.11 -4.00 -6.55
CA PHE A 16 1.83 -4.12 -5.28
C PHE A 16 1.24 -5.24 -4.43
N HIS A 17 2.11 -5.96 -3.72
CA HIS A 17 1.76 -6.96 -2.72
C HIS A 17 2.05 -6.44 -1.32
N GLN A 18 1.16 -6.71 -0.36
CA GLN A 18 1.43 -6.43 1.04
C GLN A 18 2.38 -7.49 1.58
N GLU A 19 3.59 -7.11 1.94
CA GLU A 19 4.65 -8.01 2.40
C GLU A 19 4.73 -8.07 3.92
N GLY A 20 4.14 -7.08 4.61
CA GLY A 20 4.11 -7.08 6.07
C GLY A 20 3.29 -5.97 6.70
N GLU A 21 3.25 -6.02 8.02
CA GLU A 21 2.71 -4.96 8.87
C GLU A 21 3.70 -4.70 10.02
N LEU A 22 4.19 -3.48 10.09
CA LEU A 22 5.02 -3.00 11.19
C LEU A 22 4.08 -2.55 12.32
N ARG A 23 4.17 -3.24 13.46
CA ARG A 23 3.33 -2.97 14.63
C ARG A 23 3.91 -1.84 15.46
N ASP A 24 3.07 -0.91 15.90
CA ASP A 24 3.41 0.22 16.77
C ASP A 24 4.71 0.94 16.37
N CYS A 25 4.90 1.14 15.06
CA CYS A 25 6.14 1.69 14.51
C CYS A 25 6.18 3.22 14.49
N TYR A 26 5.02 3.88 14.63
CA TYR A 26 4.93 5.34 14.69
C TYR A 26 4.08 5.82 15.87
N TRP A 27 4.60 6.80 16.60
CA TRP A 27 3.84 7.56 17.59
C TRP A 27 3.34 8.87 16.97
N LEU A 28 2.03 8.95 16.67
CA LEU A 28 1.42 10.11 16.02
C LEU A 28 0.10 10.44 16.71
N ASN A 29 -0.18 11.72 16.93
CA ASN A 29 -1.43 12.19 17.56
C ASN A 29 -1.75 11.46 18.88
N GLY A 30 -0.72 11.22 19.71
CA GLY A 30 -0.89 10.63 21.04
C GLY A 30 -1.25 9.14 21.07
N ARG A 31 -1.03 8.39 19.98
CA ARG A 31 -1.19 6.94 19.97
C ARG A 31 -0.15 6.26 19.07
N TRP A 32 0.11 4.98 19.33
CA TRP A 32 0.87 4.13 18.43
C TRP A 32 0.04 3.75 17.21
N HIS A 33 0.70 3.65 16.05
CA HIS A 33 0.08 3.24 14.80
C HIS A 33 0.93 2.18 14.10
N ASN A 34 0.23 1.28 13.43
CA ASN A 34 0.84 0.31 12.54
C ASN A 34 1.07 0.92 11.15
N ASP A 35 2.01 0.32 10.43
CA ASP A 35 2.27 0.64 9.03
C ASP A 35 2.26 -0.61 8.16
N TRP A 36 1.83 -0.46 6.91
CA TRP A 36 1.84 -1.56 5.94
C TRP A 36 3.04 -1.43 5.02
N LEU A 37 3.72 -2.55 4.80
CA LEU A 37 4.81 -2.64 3.84
C LEU A 37 4.28 -3.25 2.55
N PHE A 38 4.55 -2.57 1.43
CA PHE A 38 4.19 -3.03 0.10
C PHE A 38 5.42 -3.12 -0.79
N GLY A 39 5.54 -4.23 -1.50
CA GLY A 39 6.55 -4.45 -2.53
C GLY A 39 5.92 -4.52 -3.91
N LEU A 40 6.66 -4.07 -4.93
CA LEU A 40 6.29 -4.23 -6.34
C LEU A 40 7.54 -4.64 -7.12
N LEU A 41 7.52 -5.84 -7.69
CA LEU A 41 8.53 -6.24 -8.65
C LEU A 41 8.18 -5.70 -10.04
N ARG A 42 9.19 -5.42 -10.84
CA ARG A 42 9.03 -4.86 -12.20
C ARG A 42 8.08 -5.68 -13.08
N ARG A 43 8.12 -7.01 -12.94
CA ARG A 43 7.32 -7.97 -13.71
C ARG A 43 5.84 -8.03 -13.30
N ASP A 44 5.54 -7.59 -12.08
CA ASP A 44 4.19 -7.63 -11.51
C ASP A 44 3.45 -6.29 -11.70
N TYR A 45 4.15 -5.26 -12.21
CA TYR A 45 3.54 -3.96 -12.47
C TYR A 45 2.53 -4.04 -13.61
N HIS A 46 1.26 -3.89 -13.26
CA HIS A 46 0.18 -3.75 -14.23
C HIS A 46 0.19 -2.32 -14.74
N GLN A 47 0.68 -2.13 -15.97
CA GLN A 47 0.52 -0.83 -16.63
C GLN A 47 -0.98 -0.51 -16.63
N PRO A 48 -1.40 0.64 -16.05
CA PRO A 48 -2.74 1.10 -16.29
C PRO A 48 -2.89 1.25 -17.80
N GLY A 49 -3.92 0.61 -18.37
CA GLY A 49 -4.26 0.83 -19.77
C GLY A 49 -4.40 2.33 -20.04
N PRO A 50 -4.20 2.78 -21.30
CA PRO A 50 -4.41 4.18 -21.63
C PRO A 50 -5.79 4.62 -21.11
N PRO A 51 -5.93 5.83 -20.56
CA PRO A 51 -7.24 6.37 -20.23
C PRO A 51 -8.12 6.22 -21.48
N GLY A 52 -9.28 5.57 -21.33
CA GLY A 52 -10.20 5.36 -22.45
C GLY A 52 -10.55 6.69 -23.12
N GLU A 53 -10.68 6.65 -24.44
CA GLU A 53 -11.31 7.70 -25.25
C GLU A 53 -12.74 8.01 -24.78
#